data_AF-A0A4V1M3F1-F1
#
_entry.id   AF-A0A4V1M3F1-F1
#
_cell.length_a   1.000
_cell.length_b   1.000
_cell.length_c   1.000
_cell.angle_alpha   90.00
_cell.angle_beta   90.00
_cell.angle_gamma   90.00
#
_symmetry.space_group_name_H-M   'P 1'
#
loop_
_entity.id
_entity.type
_entity.pdbx_description
1 polymer ?
#
loop_
_entity_poly.entity_id
_entity_poly.type
_entity_poly.pdbx_seq_one_letter_code
_entity_poly.pdbx_strand_id
1 'polypeptide(L)'
;MTPVQGLNPSLASKYDHSASVNFTCLDGSHIIPFSAVNDDYCDCPDESDEPGTSACPTGVFYCENEGHIPGRVLSSRVNDGICDPECCDGSDEWATGACPNKCAEIGQEYRRQVEAEMKTRKTGARIRSTYIKWAQGERKRLQLDLETKRKELEVKEVEVEKSRIALETMEAKSKQEIEKRKKSPLFLSLLTHRLALSRLRSRVSRAEKELEALHGILEDLSKGYNPNYQDMAVKAAVVGYEELTKPPEPTGSTDDSSDYTEELEEEIGDRELDELERKDLEGILLTDISESDWETEEEAGLLWKIDEYIPESIYESWEVVRDASIDWLVRLGIIGKGSKGKTDGVDAPHVTAAREKHRNLNNELTKLQNDIKSSSETLEKMGLGFGPEAEWKKLDGTCVDTVAGDYTYELCFFGRASQKSNKDSSSNHLGTFGEWNTSAEPATYDYYTRQVYKNGAKCWNGPMRSVTVDMTCGTTNALLQISEPEKCEYRFKVTTPALCWPLDSGEQTVKEEL
;
A
#
# COMPACT_ATOMS: atom_id res chain seq x y z
N MET A 1 -58.58 -35.69 35.84
CA MET A 1 -58.75 -34.28 35.48
C MET A 1 -58.45 -34.18 33.99
N THR A 2 -59.43 -33.86 33.17
CA THR A 2 -59.22 -33.61 31.75
C THR A 2 -58.64 -32.21 31.62
N PRO A 3 -57.48 -32.02 30.97
CA PRO A 3 -56.95 -30.68 30.72
C PRO A 3 -57.93 -29.89 29.84
N VAL A 4 -58.03 -28.58 30.07
CA VAL A 4 -58.83 -27.68 29.23
C VAL A 4 -58.16 -27.59 27.86
N GLN A 5 -58.90 -27.89 26.79
CA GLN A 5 -58.39 -27.87 25.41
C GLN A 5 -57.90 -26.45 25.05
N GLY A 6 -56.77 -26.37 24.33
CA GLY A 6 -56.21 -25.10 23.85
C GLY A 6 -55.61 -24.21 24.94
N LEU A 7 -55.55 -24.68 26.20
CA LEU A 7 -55.00 -23.92 27.31
C LEU A 7 -53.48 -24.03 27.39
N ASN A 8 -52.81 -22.89 27.55
CA ASN A 8 -51.39 -22.87 27.89
C ASN A 8 -51.14 -23.50 29.28
N PRO A 9 -50.26 -24.50 29.42
CA PRO A 9 -49.95 -25.18 30.69
C PRO A 9 -49.58 -24.23 31.84
N SER A 10 -49.00 -23.06 31.54
CA SER A 10 -48.68 -22.04 32.56
C SER A 10 -49.91 -21.44 33.24
N LEU A 11 -51.08 -21.51 32.59
CA LEU A 11 -52.36 -21.02 33.09
C LEU A 11 -53.21 -22.13 33.70
N ALA A 12 -52.80 -23.41 33.61
CA ALA A 12 -53.58 -24.55 34.08
C ALA A 12 -54.05 -24.43 35.53
N SER A 13 -53.25 -23.82 36.41
CA SER A 13 -53.61 -23.59 37.82
C SER A 13 -54.79 -22.65 38.03
N LYS A 14 -55.11 -21.81 37.05
CA LYS A 14 -56.25 -20.87 37.09
C LYS A 14 -57.55 -21.47 36.56
N TYR A 15 -57.48 -22.61 35.86
CA TYR A 15 -58.62 -23.27 35.22
C TYR A 15 -58.94 -24.61 35.92
N ASP A 16 -58.71 -24.70 37.22
CA ASP A 16 -58.98 -25.91 38.00
C ASP A 16 -60.46 -26.01 38.40
N HIS A 17 -61.21 -26.84 37.67
CA HIS A 17 -62.60 -27.18 37.95
C HIS A 17 -62.83 -27.77 39.35
N SER A 18 -61.81 -28.33 40.00
CA SER A 18 -61.94 -28.93 41.34
C SER A 18 -61.94 -27.89 42.47
N ALA A 19 -61.49 -26.66 42.20
CA ALA A 19 -61.36 -25.60 43.19
C ALA A 19 -62.62 -24.72 43.31
N SER A 20 -63.39 -24.53 42.24
CA SER A 20 -64.60 -23.69 42.24
C SER A 20 -65.59 -24.06 41.14
N VAL A 21 -66.90 -23.95 41.45
CA VAL A 21 -68.00 -24.12 40.48
C VAL A 21 -68.08 -22.95 39.47
N ASN A 22 -67.49 -21.81 39.85
CA ASN A 22 -67.44 -20.61 39.03
C ASN A 22 -65.99 -20.35 38.57
N PHE A 23 -65.86 -19.84 37.36
CA PHE A 23 -64.64 -19.33 36.76
C PHE A 23 -64.66 -17.81 36.79
N THR A 24 -63.55 -17.19 37.18
CA THR A 24 -63.37 -15.74 37.12
C THR A 24 -62.49 -15.44 35.92
N CYS A 25 -62.94 -14.56 35.02
CA CYS A 25 -62.15 -14.12 33.87
C CYS A 25 -60.76 -13.64 34.35
N LEU A 26 -59.72 -13.84 33.52
CA LEU A 26 -58.33 -13.58 33.94
C LEU A 26 -58.06 -12.09 34.27
N ASP A 27 -58.85 -11.18 33.72
CA ASP A 27 -58.86 -9.75 34.00
C ASP A 27 -59.66 -9.36 35.27
N GLY A 28 -60.43 -10.29 35.85
CA GLY A 28 -61.28 -10.09 37.01
C GLY A 28 -62.61 -9.36 36.74
N SER A 29 -63.00 -9.19 35.48
CA SER A 29 -64.18 -8.42 35.07
C SER A 29 -65.51 -9.13 35.38
N HIS A 30 -65.59 -10.43 35.07
CA HIS A 30 -66.80 -11.23 35.21
C HIS A 30 -66.53 -12.58 35.91
N ILE A 31 -67.56 -13.10 36.56
CA ILE A 31 -67.59 -14.43 37.17
C ILE A 31 -68.67 -15.23 36.46
N ILE A 32 -68.25 -16.27 35.75
CA ILE A 32 -69.10 -17.15 34.94
C ILE A 32 -69.13 -18.56 35.56
N PRO A 33 -70.13 -19.39 35.29
CA PRO A 33 -70.06 -20.80 35.68
C PRO A 33 -68.94 -21.50 34.91
N PHE A 34 -68.23 -22.47 35.50
CA PHE A 34 -67.16 -23.19 34.78
C PHE A 34 -67.69 -23.97 33.56
N SER A 35 -69.00 -24.24 33.51
CA SER A 35 -69.64 -24.84 32.33
C SER A 35 -69.63 -23.95 31.09
N ALA A 36 -69.38 -22.65 31.26
CA ALA A 36 -69.25 -21.66 30.19
C ALA A 36 -67.80 -21.47 29.74
N VAL A 37 -66.90 -22.41 30.07
CA VAL A 37 -65.54 -22.44 29.55
C VAL A 37 -65.51 -23.42 28.38
N ASN A 38 -65.07 -22.96 27.21
CA ASN A 38 -65.12 -23.68 25.94
C ASN A 38 -66.55 -24.11 25.54
N ASP A 39 -67.52 -23.22 25.66
CA ASP A 39 -68.93 -23.48 25.34
C ASP A 39 -69.39 -22.89 23.99
N ASP A 40 -68.44 -22.44 23.16
CA ASP A 40 -68.65 -21.76 21.88
C ASP A 40 -69.33 -20.38 22.01
N TYR A 41 -69.30 -19.77 23.19
CA TYR A 41 -69.80 -18.42 23.43
C TYR A 41 -68.79 -17.57 24.19
N CYS A 42 -68.59 -16.32 23.72
CA CYS A 42 -67.64 -15.40 24.33
C CYS A 42 -68.33 -14.58 25.44
N ASP A 43 -68.30 -15.09 26.67
CA ASP A 43 -68.80 -14.49 27.92
C ASP A 43 -67.81 -13.54 28.59
N CYS A 44 -66.50 -13.81 28.51
CA CYS A 44 -65.49 -12.96 29.12
C CYS A 44 -65.00 -11.85 28.16
N PRO A 45 -64.95 -10.57 28.60
CA PRO A 45 -64.38 -9.47 27.79
C PRO A 45 -62.90 -9.61 27.46
N ASP A 46 -62.16 -10.40 28.24
CA ASP A 46 -60.75 -10.73 28.02
C ASP A 46 -60.54 -12.05 27.27
N GLU A 47 -61.64 -12.69 26.82
CA GLU A 47 -61.65 -13.90 26.00
C GLU A 47 -60.97 -15.11 26.66
N SER A 48 -60.87 -15.09 27.99
CA SER A 48 -60.22 -16.14 28.77
C SER A 48 -61.08 -17.40 28.94
N ASP A 49 -62.38 -17.29 28.72
CA ASP A 49 -63.36 -18.37 28.77
C ASP A 49 -63.23 -19.37 27.62
N GLU A 50 -62.75 -18.94 26.44
CA GLU A 50 -62.73 -19.76 25.22
C GLU A 50 -61.29 -20.06 24.70
N PRO A 51 -60.41 -20.72 25.48
CA PRO A 51 -59.08 -21.11 25.00
C PRO A 51 -59.09 -22.22 23.93
N GLY A 52 -60.18 -22.99 23.83
CA GLY A 52 -60.29 -24.22 23.04
C GLY A 52 -61.22 -24.14 21.81
N THR A 53 -61.91 -23.02 21.61
CA THR A 53 -62.93 -22.84 20.57
C THR A 53 -62.64 -21.61 19.71
N SER A 54 -63.47 -21.37 18.69
CA SER A 54 -63.39 -20.23 17.78
C SER A 54 -64.32 -19.05 18.14
N ALA A 55 -64.88 -19.05 19.35
CA ALA A 55 -65.99 -18.15 19.71
C ALA A 55 -65.55 -16.70 19.98
N CYS A 56 -64.33 -16.50 20.48
CA CYS A 56 -63.79 -15.18 20.77
C CYS A 56 -62.87 -14.67 19.63
N PRO A 57 -63.03 -13.42 19.17
CA PRO A 57 -62.36 -12.92 17.96
C PRO A 57 -60.84 -12.74 18.08
N THR A 58 -60.28 -12.47 19.27
CA THR A 58 -58.81 -12.33 19.47
C THR A 58 -58.20 -13.43 20.34
N GLY A 59 -58.95 -14.50 20.61
CA GLY A 59 -58.53 -15.61 21.46
C GLY A 59 -57.33 -16.34 20.85
N VAL A 60 -56.51 -16.95 21.69
CA VAL A 60 -55.32 -17.70 21.25
C VAL A 60 -55.41 -19.14 21.75
N PHE A 61 -55.42 -20.07 20.82
CA PHE A 61 -55.39 -21.51 21.08
C PHE A 61 -53.94 -22.00 21.17
N TYR A 62 -53.63 -22.74 22.23
CA TYR A 62 -52.30 -23.31 22.47
C TYR A 62 -52.23 -24.76 22.00
N CYS A 63 -51.29 -25.05 21.10
CA CYS A 63 -50.96 -26.42 20.70
C CYS A 63 -49.74 -26.90 21.47
N GLU A 64 -49.88 -28.02 22.18
CA GLU A 64 -48.80 -28.60 22.97
C GLU A 64 -47.68 -29.13 22.08
N ASN A 65 -48.03 -29.64 20.88
CA ASN A 65 -47.09 -30.12 19.87
C ASN A 65 -46.04 -31.08 20.44
N GLU A 66 -46.48 -32.13 21.14
CA GLU A 66 -45.56 -33.10 21.76
C GLU A 66 -44.49 -33.60 20.78
N GLY A 67 -43.23 -33.45 21.16
CA GLY A 67 -42.09 -33.81 20.32
C GLY A 67 -41.61 -32.71 19.36
N HIS A 68 -42.27 -31.56 19.30
CA HIS A 68 -41.83 -30.32 18.64
C HIS A 68 -41.97 -29.11 19.59
N ILE A 69 -41.88 -27.88 19.05
CA ILE A 69 -42.04 -26.64 19.82
C ILE A 69 -43.55 -26.33 19.94
N PRO A 70 -44.03 -25.93 21.13
CA PRO A 70 -45.42 -25.53 21.30
C PRO A 70 -45.81 -24.35 20.40
N GLY A 71 -47.00 -24.46 19.80
CA GLY A 71 -47.56 -23.50 18.86
C GLY A 71 -48.67 -22.63 19.46
N ARG A 72 -49.01 -21.54 18.78
CA ARG A 72 -50.12 -20.66 19.17
C ARG A 72 -50.88 -20.24 17.92
N VAL A 73 -52.13 -20.66 17.79
CA VAL A 73 -52.98 -20.28 16.66
C VAL A 73 -54.08 -19.33 17.11
N LEU A 74 -54.61 -18.54 16.19
CA LEU A 74 -55.71 -17.64 16.48
C LEU A 74 -57.00 -18.45 16.61
N SER A 75 -57.87 -18.10 17.56
CA SER A 75 -59.15 -18.75 17.83
C SER A 75 -60.00 -18.90 16.56
N SER A 76 -59.96 -17.92 15.65
CA SER A 76 -60.68 -17.98 14.36
C SER A 76 -60.25 -19.11 13.41
N ARG A 77 -59.10 -19.77 13.65
CA ARG A 77 -58.58 -20.88 12.86
C ARG A 77 -58.81 -22.24 13.52
N VAL A 78 -59.38 -22.26 14.72
CA VAL A 78 -59.74 -23.50 15.40
C VAL A 78 -61.00 -24.05 14.74
N ASN A 79 -60.97 -25.31 14.31
CA ASN A 79 -62.08 -26.00 13.64
C ASN A 79 -62.59 -25.31 12.35
N ASP A 80 -61.71 -24.66 11.58
CA ASP A 80 -62.03 -24.05 10.28
C ASP A 80 -61.89 -25.03 9.09
N GLY A 81 -61.42 -26.26 9.35
CA GLY A 81 -61.22 -27.34 8.39
C GLY A 81 -59.86 -27.31 7.70
N ILE A 82 -58.93 -26.47 8.13
CA ILE A 82 -57.58 -26.32 7.58
C ILE A 82 -56.56 -26.63 8.67
N CYS A 83 -55.70 -27.63 8.44
CA CYS A 83 -54.61 -27.92 9.37
C CYS A 83 -53.56 -26.79 9.36
N ASP A 84 -53.42 -26.08 10.47
CA ASP A 84 -52.44 -25.01 10.63
C ASP A 84 -51.01 -25.56 10.77
N PRO A 85 -50.00 -24.93 10.13
CA PRO A 85 -48.60 -25.39 10.22
C PRO A 85 -47.97 -25.20 11.60
N GLU A 86 -48.53 -24.30 12.42
CA GLU A 86 -48.08 -24.03 13.78
C GLU A 86 -48.57 -25.10 14.78
N CYS A 87 -49.61 -25.85 14.43
CA CYS A 87 -50.23 -26.91 15.23
C CYS A 87 -49.93 -28.28 14.60
N CYS A 88 -48.71 -28.78 14.79
CA CYS A 88 -48.29 -30.03 14.13
C CYS A 88 -48.99 -31.28 14.69
N ASP A 89 -49.63 -31.18 15.85
CA ASP A 89 -50.34 -32.28 16.51
C ASP A 89 -51.75 -32.48 15.94
N GLY A 90 -52.27 -31.49 15.20
CA GLY A 90 -53.62 -31.49 14.65
C GLY A 90 -54.71 -31.17 15.68
N SER A 91 -54.34 -30.60 16.83
CA SER A 91 -55.27 -30.26 17.92
C SER A 91 -56.14 -29.03 17.65
N ASP A 92 -55.79 -28.24 16.62
CA ASP A 92 -56.58 -27.16 16.04
C ASP A 92 -57.91 -27.66 15.46
N GLU A 93 -57.90 -28.83 14.84
CA GLU A 93 -59.04 -29.46 14.18
C GLU A 93 -59.60 -30.63 15.01
N TRP A 94 -59.71 -30.43 16.33
CA TRP A 94 -60.16 -31.47 17.26
C TRP A 94 -61.63 -31.89 17.02
N ALA A 95 -62.49 -30.99 16.52
CA ALA A 95 -63.89 -31.29 16.27
C ALA A 95 -64.09 -32.17 15.02
N THR A 96 -63.25 -31.98 13.99
CA THR A 96 -63.32 -32.74 12.74
C THR A 96 -62.41 -33.98 12.74
N GLY A 97 -61.31 -33.95 13.51
CA GLY A 97 -60.30 -35.01 13.57
C GLY A 97 -59.58 -35.25 12.24
N ALA A 98 -59.61 -34.26 11.34
CA ALA A 98 -59.12 -34.41 9.97
C ALA A 98 -57.58 -34.35 9.87
N CYS A 99 -56.92 -33.75 10.85
CA CYS A 99 -55.48 -33.46 10.81
C CYS A 99 -54.63 -34.55 11.49
N PRO A 100 -53.69 -35.19 10.78
CA PRO A 100 -52.79 -36.16 11.38
C PRO A 100 -51.64 -35.48 12.14
N ASN A 101 -51.24 -36.05 13.27
CA ASN A 101 -50.08 -35.59 14.03
C ASN A 101 -48.77 -35.85 13.25
N LYS A 102 -48.06 -34.77 12.89
CA LYS A 102 -46.75 -34.77 12.22
C LYS A 102 -45.62 -34.21 13.10
N CYS A 103 -45.89 -33.92 14.38
CA CYS A 103 -44.90 -33.32 15.29
C CYS A 103 -43.63 -34.14 15.44
N ALA A 104 -43.71 -35.47 15.45
CA ALA A 104 -42.55 -36.32 15.60
C ALA A 104 -41.54 -36.16 14.45
N GLU A 105 -42.03 -36.10 13.20
CA GLU A 105 -41.20 -35.93 12.00
C GLU A 105 -40.61 -34.52 11.92
N ILE A 106 -41.46 -33.49 12.08
CA ILE A 106 -41.04 -32.08 12.05
C ILE A 106 -40.06 -31.79 13.20
N GLY A 107 -40.35 -32.31 14.39
CA GLY A 107 -39.49 -32.19 15.55
C GLY A 107 -38.14 -32.89 15.39
N GLN A 108 -38.11 -34.06 14.74
CA GLN A 108 -36.85 -34.74 14.43
C GLN A 108 -35.98 -33.93 13.47
N GLU A 109 -36.57 -33.39 12.40
CA GLU A 109 -35.86 -32.57 11.44
C GLU A 109 -35.37 -31.26 12.07
N TYR A 110 -36.21 -30.61 12.88
CA TYR A 110 -35.82 -29.42 13.65
C TYR A 110 -34.64 -29.69 14.58
N ARG A 111 -34.70 -30.78 15.38
CA ARG A 111 -33.60 -31.18 16.26
C ARG A 111 -32.33 -31.47 15.46
N ARG A 112 -32.43 -32.10 14.30
CA ARG A 112 -31.28 -32.37 13.42
C ARG A 112 -30.64 -31.08 12.93
N GLN A 113 -31.44 -30.09 12.53
CA GLN A 113 -30.94 -28.79 12.09
C GLN A 113 -30.28 -28.02 13.23
N VAL A 114 -30.94 -27.92 14.39
CA VAL A 114 -30.37 -27.28 15.58
C VAL A 114 -29.08 -27.98 16.02
N GLU A 115 -29.04 -29.32 16.04
CA GLU A 115 -27.84 -30.06 16.39
C GLU A 115 -26.70 -29.81 15.39
N ALA A 116 -27.00 -29.73 14.09
CA ALA A 116 -26.02 -29.41 13.05
C ALA A 116 -25.46 -27.98 13.19
N GLU A 117 -26.31 -27.00 13.45
CA GLU A 117 -25.90 -25.62 13.73
C GLU A 117 -25.06 -25.54 15.01
N MET A 118 -25.48 -26.23 16.06
CA MET A 118 -24.77 -26.31 17.33
C MET A 118 -23.40 -26.98 17.18
N LYS A 119 -23.29 -28.06 16.40
CA LYS A 119 -22.01 -28.69 16.04
C LYS A 119 -21.12 -27.72 15.28
N THR A 120 -21.66 -27.00 14.31
CA THR A 120 -20.94 -25.97 13.53
C THR A 120 -20.44 -24.86 14.44
N ARG A 121 -21.29 -24.36 15.35
CA ARG A 121 -20.92 -23.31 16.31
C ARG A 121 -19.88 -23.77 17.32
N LYS A 122 -20.00 -24.99 17.88
CA LYS A 122 -19.01 -25.57 18.80
C LYS A 122 -17.66 -25.76 18.12
N THR A 123 -17.65 -26.30 16.90
CA THR A 123 -16.41 -26.48 16.13
C THR A 123 -15.79 -25.14 15.72
N GLY A 124 -16.61 -24.19 15.27
CA GLY A 124 -16.20 -22.81 14.97
C GLY A 124 -15.62 -22.08 16.18
N ALA A 125 -16.26 -22.17 17.35
CA ALA A 125 -15.77 -21.58 18.59
C ALA A 125 -14.43 -22.20 19.04
N ARG A 126 -14.25 -23.51 18.84
CA ARG A 126 -12.95 -24.16 19.07
C ARG A 126 -11.88 -23.58 18.13
N ILE A 127 -12.19 -23.36 16.85
CA ILE A 127 -11.26 -22.74 15.90
C ILE A 127 -10.97 -21.29 16.31
N ARG A 128 -11.99 -20.51 16.70
CA ARG A 128 -11.85 -19.15 17.24
C ARG A 128 -10.86 -19.11 18.41
N SER A 129 -10.94 -20.06 19.34
CA SER A 129 -10.00 -20.14 20.47
C SER A 129 -8.54 -20.30 20.01
N THR A 130 -8.30 -20.99 18.89
CA THR A 130 -6.94 -21.08 18.30
C THR A 130 -6.49 -19.76 17.68
N TYR A 131 -7.43 -18.97 17.14
CA TYR A 131 -7.14 -17.66 16.56
C TYR A 131 -6.74 -16.68 17.66
N ILE A 132 -7.49 -16.69 18.77
CA ILE A 132 -7.18 -15.88 19.96
C ILE A 132 -5.81 -16.23 20.54
N LYS A 133 -5.51 -17.53 20.72
CA LYS A 133 -4.19 -17.96 21.23
C LYS A 133 -3.05 -17.51 20.30
N TRP A 134 -3.24 -17.61 18.99
CA TRP A 134 -2.27 -17.13 18.02
C TRP A 134 -2.09 -15.61 18.11
N ALA A 135 -3.19 -14.85 18.18
CA ALA A 135 -3.16 -13.39 18.26
C ALA A 135 -2.50 -12.89 19.55
N GLN A 136 -2.73 -13.55 20.68
CA GLN A 136 -2.06 -13.24 21.95
C GLN A 136 -0.54 -13.50 21.88
N GLY A 137 -0.12 -14.59 21.22
CA GLY A 137 1.29 -14.87 20.97
C GLY A 137 1.93 -13.81 20.08
N GLU A 138 1.25 -13.43 19.00
CA GLU A 138 1.69 -12.42 18.05
C GLU A 138 1.78 -11.03 18.69
N ARG A 139 0.81 -10.66 19.54
CA ARG A 139 0.85 -9.43 20.33
C ARG A 139 2.09 -9.37 21.21
N LYS A 140 2.43 -10.44 21.92
CA LYS A 140 3.64 -10.52 22.75
C LYS A 140 4.91 -10.42 21.89
N ARG A 141 4.94 -11.09 20.73
CA ARG A 141 6.05 -11.03 19.78
C ARG A 141 6.29 -9.59 19.30
N LEU A 142 5.23 -8.89 18.90
CA LEU A 142 5.32 -7.50 18.46
C LEU A 142 5.70 -6.54 19.58
N GLN A 143 5.22 -6.76 20.81
CA GLN A 143 5.66 -5.97 21.96
C GLN A 143 7.16 -6.08 22.20
N LEU A 144 7.71 -7.31 22.17
CA LEU A 144 9.14 -7.54 22.30
C LEU A 144 9.94 -6.94 21.14
N ASP A 145 9.47 -7.12 19.89
CA ASP A 145 10.10 -6.54 18.70
C ASP A 145 10.15 -4.99 18.76
N LEU A 146 9.08 -4.38 19.27
CA LEU A 146 8.99 -2.93 19.42
C LEU A 146 9.96 -2.44 20.50
N GLU A 147 10.08 -3.16 21.62
CA GLU A 147 11.09 -2.86 22.64
C GLU A 147 12.52 -2.98 22.09
N THR A 148 12.82 -4.00 21.29
CA THR A 148 14.15 -4.16 20.67
C THR A 148 14.43 -3.05 19.65
N LYS A 149 13.46 -2.74 18.78
CA LYS A 149 13.60 -1.67 17.78
C LYS A 149 13.73 -0.29 18.40
N ARG A 150 13.05 -0.03 19.53
CA ARG A 150 13.23 1.23 20.28
C ARG A 150 14.65 1.39 20.82
N LYS A 151 15.27 0.32 21.31
CA LYS A 151 16.67 0.33 21.74
C LYS A 151 17.62 0.52 20.56
N GLU A 152 17.36 -0.14 19.44
CA GLU A 152 18.14 0.04 18.21
C GLU A 152 18.02 1.47 17.67
N LEU A 153 16.84 2.09 17.77
CA LEU A 153 16.60 3.47 17.36
C LEU A 153 17.47 4.44 18.15
N GLU A 154 17.53 4.29 19.48
CA GLU A 154 18.37 5.15 20.34
C GLU A 154 19.86 5.04 19.95
N VAL A 155 20.35 3.84 19.64
CA VAL A 155 21.73 3.64 19.18
C VAL A 155 21.97 4.27 17.80
N LYS A 156 21.03 4.09 16.87
CA LYS A 156 21.10 4.63 15.51
C LYS A 156 20.99 6.16 15.48
N GLU A 157 20.19 6.76 16.35
CA GLU A 157 20.09 8.21 16.52
C GLU A 157 21.46 8.81 16.91
N VAL A 158 22.16 8.18 17.85
CA VAL A 158 23.52 8.58 18.24
C VAL A 158 24.53 8.37 17.10
N GLU A 159 24.41 7.29 16.32
CA GLU A 159 25.27 7.02 15.16
C GLU A 159 25.08 8.07 14.05
N VAL A 160 23.83 8.41 13.73
CA VAL A 160 23.48 9.45 12.76
C VAL A 160 24.03 10.80 13.21
N GLU A 161 23.87 11.16 14.48
CA GLU A 161 24.36 12.43 15.01
C GLU A 161 25.89 12.53 14.94
N LYS A 162 26.61 11.45 15.25
CA LYS A 162 28.07 11.38 15.06
C LYS A 162 28.45 11.55 13.59
N SER A 163 27.73 10.90 12.67
CA SER A 163 27.98 11.03 11.23
C SER A 163 27.66 12.43 10.71
N ARG A 164 26.66 13.11 11.27
CA ARG A 164 26.30 14.49 10.95
C ARG A 164 27.44 15.44 11.32
N ILE A 165 27.95 15.34 12.54
CA ILE A 165 29.08 16.15 13.02
C ILE A 165 30.33 15.87 12.17
N ALA A 166 30.63 14.61 11.86
CA ALA A 166 31.75 14.25 10.99
C ALA A 166 31.62 14.87 9.59
N LEU A 167 30.42 14.83 9.00
CA LEU A 167 30.16 15.47 7.71
C LEU A 167 30.36 16.99 7.77
N GLU A 168 29.81 17.68 8.75
CA GLU A 168 29.93 19.13 8.90
C GLU A 168 31.39 19.56 9.06
N THR A 169 32.17 18.81 9.84
CA THR A 169 33.61 19.08 10.00
C THR A 169 34.39 18.86 8.70
N MET A 170 34.08 17.81 7.92
CA MET A 170 34.70 17.55 6.62
C MET A 170 34.34 18.62 5.59
N GLU A 171 33.07 19.02 5.51
CA GLU A 171 32.62 20.09 4.62
C GLU A 171 33.27 21.43 4.97
N ALA A 172 33.40 21.75 6.26
CA ALA A 172 34.09 22.96 6.70
C ALA A 172 35.56 22.96 6.28
N LYS A 173 36.27 21.82 6.46
CA LYS A 173 37.67 21.67 6.03
C LYS A 173 37.82 21.81 4.51
N SER A 174 36.97 21.11 3.75
CA SER A 174 36.98 21.17 2.28
C SER A 174 36.70 22.59 1.76
N LYS A 175 35.71 23.30 2.34
CA LYS A 175 35.45 24.71 1.99
C LYS A 175 36.65 25.61 2.26
N GLN A 176 37.30 25.45 3.42
CA GLN A 176 38.50 26.23 3.75
C GLN A 176 39.65 25.97 2.76
N GLU A 177 39.84 24.72 2.34
CA GLU A 177 40.88 24.37 1.37
C GLU A 177 40.58 24.97 -0.01
N ILE A 178 39.33 24.85 -0.47
CA ILE A 178 38.87 25.46 -1.73
C ILE A 178 39.11 26.98 -1.70
N GLU A 179 38.76 27.66 -0.60
CA GLU A 179 39.01 29.11 -0.46
C GLU A 179 40.49 29.48 -0.47
N LYS A 180 41.36 28.67 0.15
CA LYS A 180 42.82 28.88 0.09
C LYS A 180 43.33 28.75 -1.34
N ARG A 181 42.89 27.71 -2.07
CA ARG A 181 43.32 27.49 -3.45
C ARG A 181 42.74 28.53 -4.43
N LYS A 182 41.53 29.03 -4.20
CA LYS A 182 40.95 30.18 -4.96
C LYS A 182 41.76 31.46 -4.81
N LYS A 183 42.50 31.63 -3.70
CA LYS A 183 43.41 32.77 -3.49
C LYS A 183 44.79 32.56 -4.09
N SER A 184 45.10 31.39 -4.65
CA SER A 184 46.40 31.12 -5.25
C SER A 184 46.65 32.02 -6.48
N PRO A 185 47.89 32.45 -6.73
CA PRO A 185 48.23 33.25 -7.90
C PRO A 185 47.97 32.50 -9.21
N LEU A 186 48.12 31.17 -9.20
CA LEU A 186 47.84 30.31 -10.34
C LEU A 186 46.36 30.36 -10.75
N PHE A 187 45.44 30.27 -9.78
CA PHE A 187 44.00 30.35 -10.06
C PHE A 187 43.59 31.71 -10.64
N LEU A 188 44.15 32.80 -10.09
CA LEU A 188 43.92 34.14 -10.61
C LEU A 188 44.46 34.28 -12.04
N SER A 189 45.65 33.76 -12.31
CA SER A 189 46.22 33.71 -13.66
C SER A 189 45.30 32.93 -14.61
N LEU A 190 44.81 31.75 -14.23
CA LEU A 190 43.95 30.93 -15.07
C LEU A 190 42.62 31.62 -15.39
N LEU A 191 42.03 32.32 -14.42
CA LEU A 191 40.86 33.17 -14.65
C LEU A 191 41.13 34.29 -15.66
N THR A 192 42.29 34.96 -15.54
CA THR A 192 42.65 36.03 -16.49
C THR A 192 42.86 35.48 -17.90
N HIS A 193 43.49 34.31 -18.05
CA HIS A 193 43.68 33.67 -19.34
C HIS A 193 42.35 33.22 -19.96
N ARG A 194 41.42 32.66 -19.18
CA ARG A 194 40.08 32.31 -19.67
C ARG A 194 39.32 33.54 -20.20
N LEU A 195 39.36 34.65 -19.46
CA LEU A 195 38.75 35.90 -19.90
C LEU A 195 39.43 36.44 -21.16
N ALA A 196 40.76 36.31 -21.27
CA ALA A 196 41.49 36.69 -22.47
C ALA A 196 41.09 35.84 -23.68
N LEU A 197 41.00 34.51 -23.52
CA LEU A 197 40.58 33.58 -24.57
C LEU A 197 39.17 33.88 -25.06
N SER A 198 38.19 34.05 -24.15
CA SER A 198 36.81 34.37 -24.54
C SER A 198 36.71 35.71 -25.28
N ARG A 199 37.52 36.71 -24.86
CA ARG A 199 37.62 37.99 -25.59
C ARG A 199 38.25 37.81 -26.97
N LEU A 200 39.33 37.05 -27.09
CA LEU A 200 39.98 36.76 -28.37
C LEU A 200 39.02 36.05 -29.31
N ARG A 201 38.30 35.04 -28.84
CA ARG A 201 37.28 34.33 -29.62
C ARG A 201 36.18 35.26 -30.14
N SER A 202 35.68 36.16 -29.28
CA SER A 202 34.66 37.13 -29.71
C SER A 202 35.18 38.11 -30.77
N ARG A 203 36.49 38.42 -30.76
CA ARG A 203 37.15 39.23 -31.79
C ARG A 203 37.35 38.46 -33.09
N VAL A 204 37.81 37.21 -33.01
CA VAL A 204 38.00 36.34 -34.18
C VAL A 204 36.67 36.11 -34.89
N SER A 205 35.62 35.72 -34.15
CA SER A 205 34.28 35.53 -34.74
C SER A 205 33.71 36.82 -35.35
N ARG A 206 34.07 37.99 -34.82
CA ARG A 206 33.70 39.28 -35.44
C ARG A 206 34.47 39.51 -36.74
N ALA A 207 35.78 39.28 -36.73
CA ALA A 207 36.63 39.43 -37.90
C ALA A 207 36.22 38.46 -39.03
N GLU A 208 35.89 37.21 -38.70
CA GLU A 208 35.37 36.23 -39.65
C GLU A 208 34.05 36.68 -40.29
N LYS A 209 33.10 37.21 -39.49
CA LYS A 209 31.84 37.75 -40.02
C LYS A 209 32.06 38.98 -40.91
N GLU A 210 33.03 39.83 -40.56
CA GLU A 210 33.42 40.97 -41.39
C GLU A 210 34.04 40.50 -42.72
N LEU A 211 34.91 39.49 -42.68
CA LEU A 211 35.50 38.87 -43.87
C LEU A 211 34.44 38.19 -44.75
N GLU A 212 33.53 37.44 -44.17
CA GLU A 212 32.44 36.78 -44.91
C GLU A 212 31.51 37.81 -45.57
N ALA A 213 31.20 38.91 -44.88
CA ALA A 213 30.44 40.01 -45.45
C ALA A 213 31.19 40.68 -46.62
N LEU A 214 32.50 40.90 -46.49
CA LEU A 214 33.34 41.44 -47.56
C LEU A 214 33.44 40.49 -48.75
N HIS A 215 33.61 39.18 -48.49
CA HIS A 215 33.61 38.14 -49.50
C HIS A 215 32.27 38.10 -50.24
N GLY A 216 31.13 38.16 -49.56
CA GLY A 216 29.82 38.20 -50.19
C GLY A 216 29.62 39.44 -51.09
N ILE A 217 30.06 40.62 -50.64
CA ILE A 217 30.01 41.85 -51.46
C ILE A 217 30.88 41.71 -52.72
N LEU A 218 32.10 41.16 -52.58
CA LEU A 218 33.01 40.97 -53.71
C LEU A 218 32.53 39.86 -54.66
N GLU A 219 31.91 38.81 -54.13
CA GLU A 219 31.28 37.75 -54.91
C GLU A 219 30.13 38.29 -55.75
N ASP A 220 29.23 39.08 -55.15
CA ASP A 220 28.13 39.75 -55.85
C ASP A 220 28.64 40.72 -56.93
N LEU A 221 29.72 41.46 -56.64
CA LEU A 221 30.40 42.33 -57.60
C LEU A 221 30.97 41.53 -58.79
N SER A 222 31.60 40.38 -58.51
CA SER A 222 32.16 39.50 -59.55
C SER A 222 31.08 38.88 -60.44
N LYS A 223 29.98 38.39 -59.85
CA LYS A 223 28.84 37.80 -60.58
C LYS A 223 28.08 38.84 -61.40
N GLY A 224 27.94 40.05 -60.87
CA GLY A 224 27.30 41.18 -61.54
C GLY A 224 28.17 41.86 -62.61
N TYR A 225 29.44 41.47 -62.75
CA TYR A 225 30.37 42.11 -63.67
C TYR A 225 30.01 41.84 -65.14
N ASN A 226 29.86 42.93 -65.90
CA ASN A 226 29.66 42.87 -67.34
C ASN A 226 30.95 43.33 -68.06
N PRO A 227 31.65 42.44 -68.79
CA PRO A 227 32.92 42.75 -69.46
C PRO A 227 32.86 43.88 -70.51
N ASN A 228 31.66 44.30 -70.92
CA ASN A 228 31.48 45.33 -71.94
C ASN A 228 31.57 46.77 -71.38
N TYR A 229 31.41 46.97 -70.07
CA TYR A 229 31.62 48.28 -69.43
C TYR A 229 33.10 48.42 -69.03
N GLN A 230 33.79 49.40 -69.61
CA GLN A 230 35.24 49.62 -69.42
C GLN A 230 35.57 50.38 -68.11
N ASP A 231 35.05 49.93 -66.98
CA ASP A 231 35.48 50.46 -65.68
C ASP A 231 36.72 49.69 -65.18
N MET A 232 37.87 50.36 -65.19
CA MET A 232 39.15 49.76 -64.80
C MET A 232 39.25 49.43 -63.31
N ALA A 233 38.53 50.14 -62.44
CA ALA A 233 38.55 49.90 -60.99
C ALA A 233 37.73 48.66 -60.62
N VAL A 234 36.55 48.52 -61.22
CA VAL A 234 35.69 47.33 -61.05
C VAL A 234 36.41 46.10 -61.62
N LYS A 235 37.02 46.20 -62.80
CA LYS A 235 37.81 45.11 -63.38
C LYS A 235 38.96 44.68 -62.46
N ALA A 236 39.69 45.61 -61.86
CA ALA A 236 40.79 45.29 -60.94
C ALA A 236 40.30 44.60 -59.67
N ALA A 237 39.17 45.03 -59.10
CA ALA A 237 38.57 44.40 -57.92
C ALA A 237 38.09 42.97 -58.20
N VAL A 238 37.46 42.73 -59.36
CA VAL A 238 36.99 41.39 -59.77
C VAL A 238 38.16 40.45 -60.02
N VAL A 239 39.19 40.90 -60.76
CA VAL A 239 40.39 40.08 -61.01
C VAL A 239 41.14 39.77 -59.71
N GLY A 240 41.26 40.74 -58.80
CA GLY A 240 41.90 40.52 -57.49
C GLY A 240 41.12 39.55 -56.60
N TYR A 241 39.78 39.58 -56.65
CA TYR A 241 38.94 38.61 -55.95
C TYR A 241 39.03 37.21 -56.57
N GLU A 242 39.03 37.10 -57.89
CA GLU A 242 39.25 35.83 -58.60
C GLU A 242 40.65 35.25 -58.32
N GLU A 243 41.66 36.09 -58.14
CA GLU A 243 43.01 35.65 -57.76
C GLU A 243 43.07 35.17 -56.30
N LEU A 244 42.39 35.86 -55.38
CA LEU A 244 42.31 35.48 -53.97
C LEU A 244 41.53 34.16 -53.75
N THR A 245 40.52 33.89 -54.57
CA THR A 245 39.64 32.70 -54.46
C THR A 245 40.11 31.50 -55.28
N LYS A 246 41.15 31.65 -56.11
CA LYS A 246 41.73 30.54 -56.87
C LYS A 246 42.36 29.52 -55.92
N PRO A 247 42.00 28.24 -56.00
CA PRO A 247 42.75 27.19 -55.32
C PRO A 247 44.19 27.15 -55.87
N PRO A 248 45.19 26.83 -55.05
CA PRO A 248 46.57 26.69 -55.52
C PRO A 248 46.63 25.68 -56.67
N GLU A 249 47.22 26.07 -57.79
CA GLU A 249 47.42 25.15 -58.92
C GLU A 249 48.34 24.00 -58.46
N PRO A 250 48.02 22.73 -58.80
CA PRO A 250 48.95 21.63 -58.58
C PRO A 250 50.12 21.80 -59.55
N THR A 251 51.18 22.45 -59.10
CA THR A 251 52.42 22.56 -59.88
C THR A 251 53.13 21.21 -59.89
N GLY A 252 53.08 20.57 -61.06
CA GLY A 252 53.88 19.40 -61.36
C GLY A 252 55.37 19.73 -61.41
N SER A 253 56.12 19.00 -60.58
CA SER A 253 57.53 18.61 -60.71
C SER A 253 58.59 19.71 -60.86
N THR A 254 59.42 19.87 -59.82
CA THR A 254 60.86 19.56 -59.87
C THR A 254 61.40 19.38 -58.44
N ASP A 255 62.17 18.31 -58.24
CA ASP A 255 62.98 18.03 -57.05
C ASP A 255 63.80 19.25 -56.63
N ASP A 256 63.52 19.77 -55.44
CA ASP A 256 64.57 20.24 -54.54
C ASP A 256 64.08 20.07 -53.10
N SER A 257 64.58 19.01 -52.47
CA SER A 257 64.33 18.69 -51.06
C SER A 257 65.14 19.66 -50.18
N SER A 258 64.58 20.84 -49.93
CA SER A 258 64.95 21.63 -48.76
C SER A 258 63.93 21.38 -47.66
N ASP A 259 64.42 20.65 -46.66
CA ASP A 259 63.92 20.49 -45.30
C ASP A 259 63.25 21.76 -44.74
N TYR A 260 61.94 21.84 -44.93
CA TYR A 260 61.02 22.59 -44.08
C TYR A 260 60.04 21.55 -43.56
N THR A 261 60.36 20.97 -42.41
CA THR A 261 59.31 20.50 -41.51
C THR A 261 58.47 21.73 -41.16
N GLU A 262 57.38 21.94 -41.91
CA GLU A 262 56.20 22.56 -41.33
C GLU A 262 55.85 21.67 -40.14
N GLU A 263 56.26 22.09 -38.95
CA GLU A 263 55.54 21.75 -37.74
C GLU A 263 54.10 22.16 -38.05
N LEU A 264 53.30 21.17 -38.46
CA LEU A 264 51.86 21.28 -38.47
C LEU A 264 51.52 21.53 -37.00
N GLU A 265 51.50 22.80 -36.59
CA GLU A 265 50.89 23.19 -35.33
C GLU A 265 49.50 22.58 -35.39
N GLU A 266 49.25 21.58 -34.54
CA GLU A 266 47.92 21.00 -34.42
C GLU A 266 46.98 22.14 -34.06
N GLU A 267 46.26 22.66 -35.05
CA GLU A 267 45.29 23.73 -34.83
C GLU A 267 44.26 23.18 -33.85
N ILE A 268 44.20 23.79 -32.66
CA ILE A 268 43.21 23.44 -31.65
C ILE A 268 41.84 23.69 -32.27
N GLY A 269 41.10 22.62 -32.53
CA GLY A 269 39.78 22.73 -33.15
C GLY A 269 38.80 23.48 -32.22
N ASP A 270 37.84 24.20 -32.80
CA ASP A 270 36.80 24.95 -32.06
C ASP A 270 36.10 24.11 -30.97
N ARG A 271 35.97 22.80 -31.23
CA ARG A 271 35.35 21.84 -30.32
C ARG A 271 36.15 21.63 -29.02
N GLU A 272 37.47 21.67 -29.10
CA GLU A 272 38.37 21.54 -27.95
C GLU A 272 38.42 22.83 -27.14
N LEU A 273 38.41 23.98 -27.83
CA LEU A 273 38.26 25.29 -27.21
C LEU A 273 36.92 25.43 -26.46
N ASP A 274 35.82 24.97 -27.05
CA ASP A 274 34.51 24.88 -26.39
C ASP A 274 34.55 24.01 -25.14
N GLU A 275 35.27 22.88 -25.21
CA GLU A 275 35.42 21.99 -24.06
C GLU A 275 36.21 22.66 -22.93
N LEU A 276 37.27 23.39 -23.26
CA LEU A 276 38.09 24.15 -22.30
C LEU A 276 37.32 25.32 -21.67
N GLU A 277 36.53 26.06 -22.46
CA GLU A 277 35.69 27.16 -21.95
C GLU A 277 34.57 26.65 -21.04
N ARG A 278 34.09 25.41 -21.26
CA ARG A 278 33.03 24.76 -20.48
C ARG A 278 33.54 24.01 -19.24
N LYS A 279 34.84 23.69 -19.15
CA LYS A 279 35.42 23.01 -17.98
C LYS A 279 35.30 23.87 -16.72
N ASP A 280 34.88 23.25 -15.62
CA ASP A 280 34.77 23.91 -14.33
C ASP A 280 36.15 24.00 -13.67
N LEU A 281 36.62 25.23 -13.48
CA LEU A 281 37.85 25.58 -12.77
C LEU A 281 37.85 25.06 -11.34
N GLU A 282 36.69 25.07 -10.68
CA GLU A 282 36.55 24.57 -9.30
C GLU A 282 36.62 23.04 -9.27
N GLY A 283 36.02 22.37 -10.26
CA GLY A 283 36.15 20.93 -10.47
C GLY A 283 37.60 20.46 -10.70
N ILE A 284 38.38 21.20 -11.49
CA ILE A 284 39.81 20.88 -11.73
C ILE A 284 40.60 20.96 -10.42
N LEU A 285 40.35 22.01 -9.62
CA LEU A 285 40.95 22.21 -8.30
C LEU A 285 40.65 21.08 -7.30
N LEU A 286 39.50 20.42 -7.45
CA LEU A 286 39.06 19.30 -6.62
C LEU A 286 39.65 17.95 -7.05
N THR A 287 40.05 17.81 -8.33
CA THR A 287 40.54 16.53 -8.88
C THR A 287 41.95 16.21 -8.36
N ASP A 288 42.77 17.25 -8.16
CA ASP A 288 44.11 17.17 -7.54
C ASP A 288 44.10 16.90 -6.03
N ILE A 289 42.93 16.83 -5.38
CA ILE A 289 42.82 16.49 -3.95
C ILE A 289 42.94 14.97 -3.73
N SER A 290 42.95 14.16 -4.81
CA SER A 290 42.80 12.70 -4.71
C SER A 290 44.04 11.90 -4.31
N GLU A 291 45.24 12.50 -4.17
CA GLU A 291 46.45 11.70 -3.93
C GLU A 291 47.32 12.03 -2.70
N SER A 292 47.12 13.11 -1.92
CA SER A 292 48.20 13.53 -0.99
C SER A 292 47.98 13.60 0.53
N ASP A 293 46.78 13.66 1.14
CA ASP A 293 46.77 14.22 2.52
C ASP A 293 45.79 13.70 3.59
N TRP A 294 45.21 12.50 3.51
CA TRP A 294 44.29 12.04 4.58
C TRP A 294 44.46 10.61 5.09
N GLU A 295 45.70 10.16 5.27
CA GLU A 295 46.00 9.20 6.33
C GLU A 295 46.35 9.92 7.63
N THR A 296 46.03 9.25 8.72
CA THR A 296 45.98 9.79 10.09
C THR A 296 47.34 10.33 10.51
N GLU A 297 47.36 11.46 11.24
CA GLU A 297 48.53 12.28 11.59
C GLU A 297 49.55 11.62 12.55
N GLU A 298 49.67 10.30 12.59
CA GLU A 298 50.66 9.60 13.42
C GLU A 298 51.44 8.59 12.56
N GLU A 299 52.68 8.97 12.23
CA GLU A 299 53.74 8.13 11.62
C GLU A 299 53.73 7.93 10.09
N ALA A 300 53.95 9.00 9.32
CA ALA A 300 54.62 8.87 8.01
C ALA A 300 55.68 9.96 7.87
N GLY A 301 56.91 9.60 8.23
CA GLY A 301 58.06 10.47 8.18
C GLY A 301 58.39 10.97 6.76
N LEU A 302 59.30 11.94 6.74
CA LEU A 302 59.94 12.63 5.60
C LEU A 302 60.44 11.76 4.42
N LEU A 303 60.16 10.46 4.39
CA LEU A 303 60.59 9.48 3.39
C LEU A 303 59.79 9.50 2.08
N TRP A 304 58.60 10.11 2.03
CA TRP A 304 57.73 10.09 0.83
C TRP A 304 57.78 11.35 -0.02
N LYS A 305 58.53 12.38 0.38
CA LYS A 305 58.75 13.60 -0.42
C LYS A 305 60.01 13.48 -1.28
N ILE A 306 60.15 12.38 -2.01
CA ILE A 306 61.33 12.13 -2.83
C ILE A 306 61.39 13.11 -4.02
N ASP A 307 60.22 13.51 -4.55
CA ASP A 307 60.08 14.38 -5.73
C ASP A 307 60.62 15.80 -5.50
N GLU A 308 60.51 16.33 -4.28
CA GLU A 308 61.01 17.67 -3.93
C GLU A 308 62.54 17.71 -3.72
N TYR A 309 63.20 16.54 -3.60
CA TYR A 309 64.64 16.43 -3.33
C TYR A 309 65.48 15.95 -4.53
N ILE A 310 64.85 15.70 -5.69
CA ILE A 310 65.55 15.26 -6.90
C ILE A 310 66.01 16.48 -7.71
N PRO A 311 67.33 16.61 -8.01
CA PRO A 311 67.86 17.63 -8.91
C PRO A 311 67.22 17.55 -10.32
N GLU A 312 67.00 18.71 -10.97
CA GLU A 312 66.37 18.80 -12.29
C GLU A 312 67.03 17.91 -13.36
N SER A 313 68.33 17.62 -13.24
CA SER A 313 69.08 16.79 -14.21
C SER A 313 68.72 15.30 -14.21
N ILE A 314 67.99 14.81 -13.20
CA ILE A 314 67.60 13.40 -13.07
C ILE A 314 66.07 13.21 -13.04
N TYR A 315 65.30 14.30 -13.13
CA TYR A 315 63.84 14.27 -13.10
C TYR A 315 63.24 13.48 -14.27
N GLU A 316 63.71 13.70 -15.50
CA GLU A 316 63.25 12.95 -16.68
C GLU A 316 63.50 11.44 -16.54
N SER A 317 64.67 11.06 -16.02
CA SER A 317 64.98 9.64 -15.81
C SER A 317 64.16 9.01 -14.68
N TRP A 318 63.75 9.81 -13.69
CA TRP A 318 62.95 9.36 -12.56
C TRP A 318 61.47 9.17 -12.94
N GLU A 319 60.91 10.03 -13.80
CA GLU A 319 59.55 9.82 -14.35
C GLU A 319 59.42 8.47 -15.07
N VAL A 320 60.41 8.11 -15.89
CA VAL A 320 60.40 6.82 -16.61
C VAL A 320 60.43 5.63 -15.65
N VAL A 321 61.21 5.72 -14.57
CA VAL A 321 61.31 4.66 -13.57
C VAL A 321 60.03 4.57 -12.73
N ARG A 322 59.46 5.70 -12.33
CA ARG A 322 58.18 5.78 -11.62
C ARG A 322 57.06 5.16 -12.44
N ASP A 323 56.93 5.57 -13.69
CA ASP A 323 55.83 5.13 -14.55
C ASP A 323 55.96 3.64 -14.88
N ALA A 324 57.20 3.14 -15.08
CA ALA A 324 57.46 1.71 -15.26
C ALA A 324 57.16 0.89 -14.00
N SER A 325 57.43 1.43 -12.80
CA SER A 325 57.14 0.74 -11.54
C SER A 325 55.66 0.76 -11.19
N ILE A 326 54.93 1.83 -11.51
CA ILE A 326 53.46 1.86 -11.42
C ILE A 326 52.83 0.87 -12.40
N ASP A 327 53.28 0.79 -13.66
CA ASP A 327 52.78 -0.20 -14.62
C ASP A 327 53.05 -1.63 -14.14
N TRP A 328 54.22 -1.88 -13.55
CA TRP A 328 54.55 -3.17 -12.95
C TRP A 328 53.68 -3.50 -11.73
N LEU A 329 53.41 -2.53 -10.85
CA LEU A 329 52.53 -2.68 -9.67
C LEU A 329 51.07 -2.93 -10.07
N VAL A 330 50.60 -2.30 -11.16
CA VAL A 330 49.28 -2.53 -11.75
C VAL A 330 49.21 -3.92 -12.39
N ARG A 331 50.25 -4.35 -13.12
CA ARG A 331 50.31 -5.71 -13.73
C ARG A 331 50.42 -6.82 -12.69
N LEU A 332 51.06 -6.56 -11.55
CA LEU A 332 51.12 -7.48 -10.42
C LEU A 332 49.88 -7.45 -9.52
N GLY A 333 48.89 -6.60 -9.83
CA GLY A 333 47.61 -6.56 -9.12
C GLY A 333 47.69 -5.99 -7.70
N ILE A 334 48.76 -5.25 -7.37
CA ILE A 334 48.95 -4.61 -6.07
C ILE A 334 48.17 -3.30 -5.98
N ILE A 335 47.96 -2.62 -7.12
CA ILE A 335 47.15 -1.40 -7.24
C ILE A 335 45.94 -1.71 -8.12
N GLY A 336 44.74 -1.65 -7.53
CA GLY A 336 43.49 -1.86 -8.24
C GLY A 336 43.24 -0.74 -9.25
N LYS A 337 42.90 -1.11 -10.49
CA LYS A 337 42.54 -0.19 -11.58
C LYS A 337 41.32 0.64 -11.14
N GLY A 338 41.57 1.83 -10.59
CA GLY A 338 40.53 2.78 -10.21
C GLY A 338 39.69 3.13 -11.43
N SER A 339 38.46 2.65 -11.47
CA SER A 339 37.46 3.08 -12.44
C SER A 339 37.28 4.59 -12.26
N LYS A 340 37.82 5.38 -13.19
CA LYS A 340 37.48 6.80 -13.39
C LYS A 340 35.98 6.91 -13.68
N GLY A 341 35.16 6.87 -12.63
CA GLY A 341 33.80 7.35 -12.69
C GLY A 341 33.86 8.86 -12.89
N LYS A 342 33.29 9.34 -13.99
CA LYS A 342 32.97 10.76 -14.16
C LYS A 342 32.10 11.19 -12.97
N THR A 343 32.70 11.87 -12.00
CA THR A 343 31.96 12.57 -10.97
C THR A 343 31.85 14.02 -11.41
N ASP A 344 30.74 14.38 -12.04
CA ASP A 344 30.30 15.77 -12.26
C ASP A 344 29.90 16.47 -10.93
N GLY A 345 30.56 16.10 -9.83
CA GLY A 345 30.27 16.59 -8.49
C GLY A 345 31.21 17.72 -8.11
N VAL A 346 30.64 18.86 -7.71
CA VAL A 346 31.32 20.07 -7.23
C VAL A 346 32.01 19.87 -5.85
N ASP A 347 32.05 18.63 -5.34
CA ASP A 347 32.56 18.32 -4.00
C ASP A 347 33.68 17.29 -4.03
N ALA A 348 34.63 17.41 -3.10
CA ALA A 348 35.75 16.50 -2.99
C ALA A 348 35.30 15.06 -2.69
N PRO A 349 36.01 14.02 -3.20
CA PRO A 349 35.62 12.61 -3.03
C PRO A 349 35.36 12.20 -1.57
N HIS A 350 36.15 12.72 -0.61
CA HIS A 350 35.99 12.44 0.82
C HIS A 350 34.69 13.04 1.40
N VAL A 351 34.27 14.23 0.95
CA VAL A 351 32.99 14.83 1.33
C VAL A 351 31.83 14.03 0.75
N THR A 352 31.96 13.56 -0.51
CA THR A 352 30.92 12.74 -1.13
C THR A 352 30.73 11.41 -0.40
N ALA A 353 31.81 10.74 0.02
CA ALA A 353 31.75 9.51 0.82
C ALA A 353 31.11 9.76 2.20
N ALA A 354 31.45 10.86 2.87
CA ALA A 354 30.85 11.23 4.15
C ALA A 354 29.35 11.56 4.04
N ARG A 355 28.95 12.26 2.96
CA ARG A 355 27.53 12.55 2.66
C ARG A 355 26.76 11.28 2.38
N GLU A 356 27.33 10.36 1.60
CA GLU A 356 26.69 9.09 1.29
C GLU A 356 26.51 8.24 2.56
N LYS A 357 27.52 8.17 3.43
CA LYS A 357 27.42 7.50 4.73
C LYS A 357 26.31 8.09 5.60
N HIS A 358 26.28 9.41 5.76
CA HIS A 358 25.23 10.09 6.53
C HIS A 358 23.84 9.86 5.92
N ARG A 359 23.71 9.92 4.59
CA ARG A 359 22.45 9.66 3.88
C ARG A 359 21.97 8.23 4.09
N ASN A 360 22.87 7.26 4.03
CA ASN A 360 22.54 5.85 4.26
C ASN A 360 22.06 5.61 5.69
N LEU A 361 22.77 6.14 6.69
CA LEU A 361 22.37 6.05 8.10
C LEU A 361 21.01 6.75 8.35
N ASN A 362 20.77 7.91 7.76
CA ASN A 362 19.49 8.61 7.88
C ASN A 362 18.34 7.85 7.20
N ASN A 363 18.61 7.19 6.06
CA ASN A 363 17.64 6.31 5.40
C ASN A 363 17.34 5.07 6.26
N GLU A 364 18.34 4.51 6.95
CA GLU A 364 18.13 3.41 7.91
C GLU A 364 17.30 3.86 9.12
N LEU A 365 17.61 5.02 9.69
CA LEU A 365 16.87 5.59 10.81
C LEU A 365 15.40 5.85 10.44
N THR A 366 15.14 6.45 9.28
CA THR A 366 13.77 6.71 8.82
C THR A 366 13.01 5.40 8.54
N LYS A 367 13.66 4.37 7.99
CA LYS A 367 13.07 3.03 7.88
C LYS A 367 12.71 2.46 9.25
N LEU A 368 13.63 2.50 10.21
CA LEU A 368 13.39 2.00 11.57
C LEU A 368 12.26 2.75 12.29
N GLN A 369 12.18 4.08 12.12
CA GLN A 369 11.07 4.89 12.65
C GLN A 369 9.74 4.51 12.03
N ASN A 370 9.69 4.31 10.70
CA ASN A 370 8.49 3.85 10.01
C ASN A 370 8.08 2.43 10.44
N ASP A 371 9.04 1.54 10.67
CA ASP A 371 8.79 0.19 11.18
C ASP A 371 8.24 0.23 12.61
N ILE A 372 8.79 1.06 13.49
CA ILE A 372 8.26 1.26 14.85
C ILE A 372 6.83 1.80 14.79
N LYS A 373 6.58 2.82 13.95
CA LYS A 373 5.26 3.42 13.79
C LYS A 373 4.23 2.41 13.28
N SER A 374 4.58 1.63 12.25
CA SER A 374 3.68 0.61 11.71
C SER A 374 3.41 -0.53 12.71
N SER A 375 4.43 -0.96 13.48
CA SER A 375 4.27 -1.93 14.56
C SER A 375 3.40 -1.39 15.70
N SER A 376 3.57 -0.12 16.10
CA SER A 376 2.75 0.49 17.15
C SER A 376 1.30 0.65 16.73
N GLU A 377 1.05 1.11 15.49
CA GLU A 377 -0.31 1.21 14.94
C GLU A 377 -0.98 -0.17 14.86
N THR A 378 -0.22 -1.22 14.53
CA THR A 378 -0.73 -2.59 14.51
C THR A 378 -1.13 -3.06 15.91
N LEU A 379 -0.33 -2.75 16.94
CA LEU A 379 -0.64 -3.07 18.33
C LEU A 379 -1.88 -2.32 18.86
N GLU A 380 -2.05 -1.05 18.47
CA GLU A 380 -3.26 -0.29 18.80
C GLU A 380 -4.51 -0.91 18.15
N LYS A 381 -4.41 -1.28 16.86
CA LYS A 381 -5.49 -1.99 16.16
C LYS A 381 -5.82 -3.35 16.79
N MET A 382 -4.86 -4.04 17.40
CA MET A 382 -5.11 -5.27 18.16
C MET A 382 -5.98 -5.06 19.41
N GLY A 383 -6.11 -3.82 19.91
CA GLY A 383 -6.95 -3.52 21.07
C GLY A 383 -8.44 -3.35 20.74
N LEU A 384 -8.76 -2.62 19.66
CA LEU A 384 -10.15 -2.25 19.32
C LEU A 384 -10.57 -2.70 17.91
N GLY A 385 -9.65 -2.70 16.95
CA GLY A 385 -9.94 -2.97 15.55
C GLY A 385 -10.11 -4.45 15.20
N PHE A 386 -9.38 -5.33 15.90
CA PHE A 386 -9.38 -6.78 15.64
C PHE A 386 -10.22 -7.62 16.62
N GLY A 387 -11.14 -6.98 17.36
CA GLY A 387 -11.93 -7.65 18.39
C GLY A 387 -11.37 -7.46 19.80
N PRO A 388 -12.18 -7.73 20.84
CA PRO A 388 -11.76 -7.59 22.25
C PRO A 388 -10.59 -8.52 22.61
N GLU A 389 -10.48 -9.67 21.94
CA GLU A 389 -9.41 -10.66 22.16
C GLU A 389 -8.44 -10.74 20.96
N ALA A 390 -8.49 -9.77 20.05
CA ALA A 390 -7.75 -9.74 18.78
C ALA A 390 -8.02 -10.96 17.87
N GLU A 391 -9.19 -11.59 17.99
CA GLU A 391 -9.57 -12.81 17.26
C GLU A 391 -9.54 -12.66 15.74
N TRP A 392 -9.75 -11.44 15.23
CA TRP A 392 -9.78 -11.13 13.81
C TRP A 392 -8.38 -10.92 13.22
N LYS A 393 -7.35 -10.75 14.05
CA LYS A 393 -5.99 -10.46 13.57
C LYS A 393 -5.44 -11.56 12.67
N LYS A 394 -5.82 -12.81 12.90
CA LYS A 394 -5.39 -13.94 12.06
C LYS A 394 -5.96 -13.87 10.63
N LEU A 395 -7.07 -13.17 10.45
CA LEU A 395 -7.70 -12.98 9.15
C LEU A 395 -7.12 -11.78 8.40
N ASP A 396 -6.39 -10.88 9.08
CA ASP A 396 -5.75 -9.72 8.47
C ASP A 396 -4.85 -10.15 7.29
N GLY A 397 -5.20 -9.69 6.08
CA GLY A 397 -4.49 -10.03 4.85
C GLY A 397 -4.82 -11.42 4.26
N THR A 398 -5.69 -12.21 4.88
CA THR A 398 -6.19 -13.45 4.27
C THR A 398 -7.26 -13.12 3.24
N CYS A 399 -7.19 -13.78 2.07
CA CYS A 399 -8.14 -13.56 0.98
C CYS A 399 -8.98 -14.81 0.75
N VAL A 400 -10.26 -14.59 0.46
CA VAL A 400 -11.21 -15.62 0.06
C VAL A 400 -11.84 -15.21 -1.26
N ASP A 401 -12.00 -16.16 -2.17
CA ASP A 401 -12.56 -15.92 -3.49
C ASP A 401 -13.65 -16.93 -3.83
N THR A 402 -14.56 -16.52 -4.70
CA THR A 402 -15.55 -17.42 -5.30
C THR A 402 -15.96 -16.92 -6.68
N VAL A 403 -16.37 -17.87 -7.52
CA VAL A 403 -16.79 -17.61 -8.90
C VAL A 403 -18.30 -17.41 -8.91
N ALA A 404 -18.76 -16.25 -9.40
CA ALA A 404 -20.17 -15.95 -9.57
C ALA A 404 -20.41 -15.39 -10.99
N GLY A 405 -20.99 -16.21 -11.86
CA GLY A 405 -21.21 -15.87 -13.26
C GLY A 405 -19.89 -15.75 -14.04
N ASP A 406 -19.72 -14.63 -14.75
CA ASP A 406 -18.54 -14.33 -15.57
C ASP A 406 -17.37 -13.71 -14.77
N TYR A 407 -17.54 -13.52 -13.46
CA TYR A 407 -16.56 -12.85 -12.60
C TYR A 407 -16.15 -13.72 -11.41
N THR A 408 -14.90 -13.57 -10.99
CA THR A 408 -14.38 -14.08 -9.73
C THR A 408 -14.30 -12.92 -8.74
N TYR A 409 -15.00 -13.03 -7.62
CA TYR A 409 -14.98 -12.04 -6.56
C TYR A 409 -14.00 -12.48 -5.49
N GLU A 410 -13.08 -11.60 -5.11
CA GLU A 410 -12.06 -11.81 -4.09
C GLU A 410 -12.23 -10.78 -2.98
N LEU A 411 -12.28 -11.26 -1.74
CA LEU A 411 -12.33 -10.44 -0.53
C LEU A 411 -11.07 -10.72 0.30
N CYS A 412 -10.22 -9.72 0.49
CA CYS A 412 -9.15 -9.77 1.48
C CYS A 412 -9.59 -9.05 2.75
N PHE A 413 -9.71 -9.77 3.86
CA PHE A 413 -10.15 -9.20 5.14
C PHE A 413 -9.21 -8.06 5.57
N PHE A 414 -9.78 -6.93 6.00
CA PHE A 414 -9.09 -5.68 6.36
C PHE A 414 -8.24 -5.04 5.25
N GLY A 415 -8.25 -5.60 4.05
CA GLY A 415 -7.56 -5.12 2.87
C GLY A 415 -8.54 -4.54 1.85
N ARG A 416 -8.57 -5.16 0.68
CA ARG A 416 -9.41 -4.76 -0.46
C ARG A 416 -10.33 -5.87 -0.93
N ALA A 417 -11.47 -5.48 -1.48
CA ALA A 417 -12.36 -6.34 -2.25
C ALA A 417 -12.20 -6.05 -3.74
N SER A 418 -12.08 -7.09 -4.56
CA SER A 418 -11.89 -6.97 -6.00
C SER A 418 -12.79 -7.92 -6.79
N GLN A 419 -13.10 -7.52 -8.01
CA GLN A 419 -13.81 -8.33 -8.99
C GLN A 419 -12.88 -8.56 -10.17
N LYS A 420 -12.58 -9.81 -10.49
CA LYS A 420 -11.73 -10.22 -11.60
C LYS A 420 -12.60 -10.81 -12.72
N SER A 421 -12.47 -10.31 -13.94
CA SER A 421 -13.14 -10.87 -15.12
C SER A 421 -12.49 -12.19 -15.50
N ASN A 422 -13.30 -13.23 -15.69
CA ASN A 422 -12.80 -14.54 -16.11
C ASN A 422 -12.40 -14.55 -17.59
N LYS A 423 -12.87 -13.58 -18.39
CA LYS A 423 -12.64 -13.51 -19.84
C LYS A 423 -11.45 -12.62 -20.21
N ASP A 424 -11.35 -11.45 -19.59
CA ASP A 424 -10.46 -10.38 -20.07
C ASP A 424 -9.30 -10.05 -19.11
N SER A 425 -9.05 -10.86 -18.08
CA SER A 425 -8.05 -10.59 -17.03
C SER A 425 -8.20 -9.22 -16.34
N SER A 426 -9.25 -8.46 -16.63
CA SER A 426 -9.48 -7.13 -16.08
C SER A 426 -9.96 -7.25 -14.65
N SER A 427 -9.38 -6.46 -13.75
CA SER A 427 -9.75 -6.42 -12.33
C SER A 427 -10.33 -5.06 -11.96
N ASN A 428 -11.52 -5.06 -11.39
CA ASN A 428 -12.16 -3.88 -10.82
C ASN A 428 -11.97 -3.85 -9.30
N HIS A 429 -11.57 -2.69 -8.79
CA HIS A 429 -11.51 -2.44 -7.34
C HIS A 429 -12.90 -2.11 -6.82
N LEU A 430 -13.44 -2.93 -5.91
CA LEU A 430 -14.77 -2.74 -5.36
C LEU A 430 -14.76 -1.89 -4.09
N GLY A 431 -13.67 -1.91 -3.32
CA GLY A 431 -13.53 -1.10 -2.12
C GLY A 431 -12.38 -1.54 -1.22
N THR A 432 -12.01 -0.67 -0.29
CA THR A 432 -11.00 -0.92 0.75
C THR A 432 -11.69 -0.88 2.10
N PHE A 433 -11.23 -1.69 3.06
CA PHE A 433 -11.83 -1.74 4.39
C PHE A 433 -11.87 -0.33 5.01
N GLY A 434 -13.05 0.09 5.45
CA GLY A 434 -13.27 1.38 6.10
C GLY A 434 -13.62 1.22 7.56
N GLU A 435 -14.71 0.52 7.84
CA GLU A 435 -15.28 0.42 9.18
C GLU A 435 -16.07 -0.87 9.39
N TRP A 436 -16.31 -1.18 10.67
CA TRP A 436 -17.24 -2.21 11.12
C TRP A 436 -18.68 -1.68 11.13
N ASN A 437 -19.61 -2.46 11.70
CA ASN A 437 -21.02 -2.07 11.84
C ASN A 437 -21.19 -0.92 12.84
N THR A 438 -21.28 0.31 12.35
CA THR A 438 -21.49 1.51 13.18
C THR A 438 -22.88 1.62 13.79
N SER A 439 -23.82 0.76 13.39
CA SER A 439 -25.18 0.71 13.97
C SER A 439 -25.25 -0.03 15.31
N ALA A 440 -24.21 -0.78 15.68
CA ALA A 440 -24.13 -1.54 16.92
C ALA A 440 -23.06 -0.94 17.85
N GLU A 441 -23.18 -1.20 19.15
CA GLU A 441 -22.18 -0.76 20.12
C GLU A 441 -20.82 -1.46 19.91
N PRO A 442 -19.69 -0.75 20.02
CA PRO A 442 -18.37 -1.35 19.88
C PRO A 442 -18.17 -2.53 20.84
N ALA A 443 -17.50 -3.57 20.36
CA ALA A 443 -17.22 -4.82 21.09
C ALA A 443 -18.41 -5.79 21.34
N THR A 444 -19.61 -5.50 20.81
CA THR A 444 -20.75 -6.44 20.84
C THR A 444 -20.73 -7.41 19.66
N TYR A 445 -21.40 -8.56 19.78
CA TYR A 445 -21.54 -9.54 18.69
C TYR A 445 -21.98 -8.90 17.37
N ASP A 446 -23.05 -8.08 17.41
CA ASP A 446 -23.64 -7.43 16.23
C ASP A 446 -22.68 -6.44 15.55
N TYR A 447 -21.71 -5.89 16.28
CA TYR A 447 -20.69 -4.99 15.72
C TYR A 447 -19.79 -5.74 14.71
N TYR A 448 -19.43 -6.98 15.04
CA TYR A 448 -18.55 -7.82 14.22
C TYR A 448 -19.28 -8.64 13.15
N THR A 449 -20.60 -8.54 13.06
CA THR A 449 -21.38 -9.23 12.02
C THR A 449 -21.22 -8.59 10.64
N ARG A 450 -20.81 -7.32 10.56
CA ARG A 450 -20.73 -6.59 9.28
C ARG A 450 -19.48 -5.74 9.15
N GLN A 451 -18.84 -5.82 7.98
CA GLN A 451 -17.77 -4.93 7.56
C GLN A 451 -18.19 -4.11 6.33
N VAL A 452 -17.72 -2.87 6.27
CA VAL A 452 -18.01 -1.96 5.17
C VAL A 452 -16.71 -1.57 4.47
N TYR A 453 -16.66 -1.84 3.17
CA TYR A 453 -15.54 -1.51 2.28
C TYR A 453 -15.99 -0.36 1.37
N LYS A 454 -15.25 0.76 1.41
CA LYS A 454 -15.59 2.01 0.70
C LYS A 454 -14.46 2.41 -0.26
N ASN A 455 -14.67 3.49 -1.01
CA ASN A 455 -13.66 4.07 -1.91
C ASN A 455 -13.17 3.11 -3.01
N GLY A 456 -14.11 2.36 -3.61
CA GLY A 456 -13.86 1.55 -4.80
C GLY A 456 -13.66 2.37 -6.07
N ALA A 457 -13.40 1.69 -7.18
CA ALA A 457 -13.27 2.31 -8.49
C ALA A 457 -14.56 3.07 -8.88
N LYS A 458 -14.41 4.26 -9.47
CA LYS A 458 -15.54 5.10 -9.87
C LYS A 458 -16.44 4.37 -10.88
N CYS A 459 -17.73 4.38 -10.60
CA CYS A 459 -18.77 3.83 -11.46
C CYS A 459 -19.14 4.86 -12.54
N TRP A 460 -19.40 4.42 -13.78
CA TRP A 460 -19.69 5.32 -14.91
C TRP A 460 -20.98 6.14 -14.71
N ASN A 461 -21.92 5.65 -13.91
CA ASN A 461 -23.17 6.35 -13.60
C ASN A 461 -23.66 6.04 -12.18
N GLY A 462 -22.75 6.11 -11.20
CA GLY A 462 -23.04 5.75 -9.82
C GLY A 462 -21.99 6.28 -8.86
N PRO A 463 -22.18 6.02 -7.55
CA PRO A 463 -21.18 6.37 -6.55
C PRO A 463 -19.87 5.57 -6.76
N MET A 464 -18.85 5.89 -5.96
CA MET A 464 -17.70 4.99 -5.86
C MET A 464 -18.19 3.61 -5.43
N ARG A 465 -17.65 2.56 -6.04
CA ARG A 465 -18.04 1.20 -5.69
C ARG A 465 -17.84 0.96 -4.18
N SER A 466 -18.74 0.20 -3.59
CA SER A 466 -18.69 -0.18 -2.18
C SER A 466 -19.12 -1.63 -2.01
N VAL A 467 -18.63 -2.27 -0.94
CA VAL A 467 -19.01 -3.63 -0.59
C VAL A 467 -19.39 -3.69 0.88
N THR A 468 -20.57 -4.23 1.17
CA THR A 468 -20.98 -4.60 2.53
C THR A 468 -20.81 -6.11 2.70
N VAL A 469 -20.02 -6.51 3.68
CA VAL A 469 -19.76 -7.93 3.98
C VAL A 469 -20.56 -8.30 5.22
N ASP A 470 -21.58 -9.13 5.07
CA ASP A 470 -22.33 -9.74 6.16
C ASP A 470 -21.69 -11.09 6.49
N MET A 471 -21.29 -11.27 7.74
CA MET A 471 -20.61 -12.47 8.21
C MET A 471 -21.51 -13.32 9.09
N THR A 472 -21.40 -14.64 8.93
CA THR A 472 -22.06 -15.63 9.77
C THR A 472 -21.05 -16.61 10.36
N CYS A 473 -21.41 -17.22 11.49
CA CYS A 473 -20.56 -18.23 12.13
C CYS A 473 -20.48 -19.48 11.23
N GLY A 474 -19.26 -19.93 10.94
CA GLY A 474 -18.98 -21.15 10.18
C GLY A 474 -17.66 -21.80 10.57
N THR A 475 -17.36 -22.98 10.04
CA THR A 475 -16.10 -23.70 10.34
C THR A 475 -14.91 -23.22 9.52
N THR A 476 -15.17 -22.65 8.34
CA THR A 476 -14.16 -22.19 7.38
C THR A 476 -14.41 -20.74 6.99
N ASN A 477 -13.35 -20.04 6.58
CA ASN A 477 -13.49 -18.73 5.94
C ASN A 477 -13.87 -18.95 4.48
N ALA A 478 -15.11 -18.65 4.09
CA ALA A 478 -15.57 -18.82 2.72
C ALA A 478 -16.60 -17.75 2.33
N LEU A 479 -16.49 -17.27 1.10
CA LEU A 479 -17.47 -16.37 0.48
C LEU A 479 -18.61 -17.20 -0.10
N LEU A 480 -19.78 -17.16 0.54
CA LEU A 480 -20.93 -18.01 0.20
C LEU A 480 -21.76 -17.46 -0.95
N GLN A 481 -22.10 -16.17 -0.87
CA GLN A 481 -23.04 -15.53 -1.79
C GLN A 481 -22.62 -14.11 -2.08
N ILE A 482 -22.79 -13.69 -3.33
CA ILE A 482 -22.63 -12.32 -3.79
C ILE A 482 -23.94 -11.85 -4.38
N SER A 483 -24.36 -10.65 -4.02
CA SER A 483 -25.44 -9.93 -4.67
C SER A 483 -25.06 -8.48 -4.92
N GLU A 484 -25.57 -7.90 -6.00
CA GLU A 484 -25.49 -6.46 -6.28
C GLU A 484 -26.91 -5.89 -6.14
N PRO A 485 -27.34 -5.52 -4.92
CA PRO A 485 -28.68 -4.98 -4.69
C PRO A 485 -28.92 -3.66 -5.42
N GLU A 486 -27.91 -2.79 -5.46
CA GLU A 486 -27.95 -1.48 -6.13
C GLU A 486 -26.71 -1.32 -7.00
N LYS A 487 -26.79 -0.45 -8.02
CA LYS A 487 -25.68 -0.27 -8.97
C LYS A 487 -24.41 0.15 -8.24
N CYS A 488 -23.34 -0.62 -8.43
CA CYS A 488 -22.04 -0.36 -7.82
C CYS A 488 -22.02 -0.50 -6.28
N GLU A 489 -23.06 -1.07 -5.67
CA GLU A 489 -23.09 -1.49 -4.28
C GLU A 489 -23.24 -3.01 -4.19
N TYR A 490 -22.25 -3.67 -3.60
CA TYR A 490 -22.22 -5.12 -3.50
C TYR A 490 -22.49 -5.57 -2.07
N ARG A 491 -23.13 -6.72 -1.92
CA ARG A 491 -23.35 -7.41 -0.65
C ARG A 491 -22.78 -8.81 -0.71
N PHE A 492 -21.83 -9.09 0.17
CA PHE A 492 -21.16 -10.38 0.28
C PHE A 492 -21.64 -11.08 1.55
N LYS A 493 -22.03 -12.34 1.45
CA LYS A 493 -22.25 -13.21 2.61
C LYS A 493 -21.05 -14.11 2.82
N VAL A 494 -20.40 -13.99 3.96
CA VAL A 494 -19.17 -14.71 4.29
C VAL A 494 -19.38 -15.55 5.53
N THR A 495 -18.81 -16.75 5.54
CA THR A 495 -18.70 -17.56 6.76
C THR A 495 -17.33 -17.39 7.37
N THR A 496 -17.26 -17.34 8.70
CA THR A 496 -15.98 -17.33 9.41
C THR A 496 -16.10 -17.93 10.82
N PRO A 497 -15.12 -18.72 11.27
CA PRO A 497 -15.04 -19.17 12.65
C PRO A 497 -14.75 -18.03 13.63
N ALA A 498 -14.21 -16.88 13.20
CA ALA A 498 -13.89 -15.77 14.10
C ALA A 498 -15.12 -15.18 14.79
N LEU A 499 -16.28 -15.24 14.13
CA LEU A 499 -17.57 -14.77 14.65
C LEU A 499 -18.28 -15.81 15.55
N CYS A 500 -17.78 -17.04 15.65
CA CYS A 500 -18.41 -18.09 16.46
C CYS A 500 -18.09 -17.90 17.96
N TRP A 501 -18.91 -17.08 18.64
CA TRP A 501 -18.78 -16.89 20.08
C TRP A 501 -19.22 -18.17 20.82
N PRO A 502 -18.49 -18.57 21.89
CA PRO A 502 -18.94 -19.64 22.74
C PRO A 502 -20.33 -19.29 23.26
N LEU A 503 -21.24 -20.25 23.21
CA LEU A 503 -22.48 -20.12 23.96
C LEU A 503 -22.05 -20.24 25.42
N ASP A 504 -22.24 -19.19 26.21
CA ASP A 504 -21.97 -19.25 27.63
C ASP A 504 -22.67 -20.48 28.20
N SER A 505 -21.93 -21.30 28.94
CA SER A 505 -22.41 -22.50 29.61
C SER A 505 -23.43 -22.21 30.73
N GLY A 506 -24.07 -21.03 30.71
CA GLY A 506 -25.06 -20.54 31.66
C GLY A 506 -26.49 -20.38 31.10
N GLU A 507 -26.70 -20.53 29.79
CA GLU A 507 -28.05 -20.45 29.18
C GLU A 507 -28.56 -21.78 28.59
N GLN A 508 -27.85 -22.89 28.85
CA GLN A 508 -28.23 -24.23 28.39
C GLN A 508 -28.97 -25.09 29.41
N THR A 509 -29.30 -24.57 30.59
CA THR A 509 -30.14 -25.28 31.59
C THR A 509 -31.58 -24.80 31.63
N VAL A 510 -32.14 -24.29 30.52
CA VAL A 510 -33.57 -23.94 30.43
C VAL A 510 -34.30 -24.71 29.32
N LYS A 511 -33.63 -25.64 28.61
CA LYS A 511 -34.25 -26.45 27.55
C LYS A 511 -33.87 -27.93 27.54
N GLU A 512 -33.32 -28.44 28.65
CA GLU A 512 -33.19 -29.89 28.87
C GLU A 512 -34.25 -30.45 29.83
N GLU A 513 -35.20 -29.62 30.28
CA GLU A 513 -36.49 -30.08 30.81
C GLU A 513 -37.57 -29.70 29.79
N LEU A 514 -37.72 -30.53 28.76
CA LEU A 514 -38.86 -30.56 27.85
C LEU A 514 -39.18 -32.02 27.57
#